data_AF-A0A259N7E3-F1
#
_entry.id   AF-A0A259N7E3-F1
#
_cell.length_a   1.000
_cell.length_b   1.000
_cell.length_c   1.000
_cell.angle_alpha   90.00
_cell.angle_beta   90.00
_cell.angle_gamma   90.00
#
_symmetry.space_group_name_H-M   'P 1'
#
loop_
_entity.id
_entity.type
_entity.pdbx_description
1 polymer ?
#
loop_
_entity_poly.entity_id
_entity_poly.type
_entity_poly.pdbx_seq_one_letter_code
_entity_poly.pdbx_strand_id
1 'polypeptide(L)' 'MSTYSIQLEGLRKTYGHGDAAVDALKNVNMQIAPGEVVGLIGPSGS' A
#
# COMPACT_ATOMS: atom_id res chain seq x y z
N MET A 1 -19.61 -9.76 8.31
CA MET A 1 -18.46 -10.62 7.96
C MET A 1 -17.55 -9.80 7.07
N SER A 2 -16.28 -9.62 7.43
CA SER A 2 -15.33 -9.01 6.50
C SER A 2 -15.21 -9.92 5.29
N THR A 3 -15.51 -9.39 4.11
CA THR A 3 -15.45 -10.10 2.82
C THR A 3 -14.02 -10.24 2.29
N TYR A 4 -13.02 -9.63 2.94
CA TYR A 4 -11.64 -9.57 2.47
C TYR A 4 -10.65 -10.15 3.51
N SER A 5 -9.63 -10.86 3.02
CA SER A 5 -8.53 -11.39 3.82
C SER A 5 -7.44 -10.34 4.07
N ILE A 6 -7.25 -9.40 3.14
CA ILE A 6 -6.37 -8.24 3.32
C ILE A 6 -7.16 -6.99 2.93
N GLN A 7 -7.09 -5.97 3.78
CA GLN A 7 -7.75 -4.68 3.55
C GLN A 7 -6.80 -3.55 3.99
N LEU A 8 -6.50 -2.65 3.06
CA LEU A 8 -5.74 -1.43 3.27
C LEU A 8 -6.64 -0.24 2.99
N GLU A 9 -6.69 0.70 3.94
CA GLU A 9 -7.45 1.94 3.82
C GLU A 9 -6.54 3.12 4.16
N GLY A 10 -6.36 4.02 3.20
CA GLY A 10 -5.59 5.24 3.35
C GLY A 10 -4.14 5.03 3.77
N LEU A 11 -3.54 3.88 3.44
CA LEU A 11 -2.19 3.52 3.92
C LEU A 11 -1.17 4.55 3.40
N ARG A 12 -0.44 5.15 4.34
CA ARG A 12 0.58 6.15 4.07
C ARG A 12 1.87 5.78 4.78
N LYS A 13 2.99 6.01 4.10
CA LYS A 13 4.31 5.81 4.69
C LYS A 13 5.27 6.82 4.10
N THR A 14 5.87 7.59 4.99
CA THR A 14 6.95 8.53 4.68
C THR A 14 8.22 8.02 5.37
N TYR A 15 9.33 8.08 4.65
CA TYR A 15 10.67 7.80 5.18
C TYR A 15 11.47 9.11 5.23
N GLY A 16 12.37 9.22 6.20
CA GLY A 16 13.12 10.46 6.42
C GLY A 16 12.28 11.58 7.04
N HIS A 17 12.87 12.77 7.13
CA HIS A 17 12.27 13.93 7.78
C HIS A 17 12.72 15.23 7.07
N GLY A 18 11.98 16.32 7.28
CA GLY A 18 12.26 17.62 6.67
C GLY A 18 12.21 17.57 5.15
N ASP A 19 13.04 18.39 4.50
CA ASP A 19 13.04 18.55 3.03
C ASP A 19 13.48 17.28 2.28
N ALA A 20 14.11 16.33 2.97
CA ALA A 20 14.54 15.05 2.41
C ALA A 20 13.53 13.90 2.65
N ALA A 21 12.35 14.20 3.19
CA ALA A 21 11.32 13.20 3.40
C ALA A 21 10.78 12.64 2.07
N VAL A 22 10.57 11.34 2.01
CA VAL A 22 10.07 10.63 0.83
C VAL A 22 8.81 9.86 1.18
N ASP A 23 7.72 10.21 0.51
CA ASP A 23 6.46 9.47 0.59
C ASP A 23 6.53 8.20 -0.26
N ALA A 24 6.82 7.08 0.41
CA ALA A 24 6.84 5.76 -0.21
C ALA A 24 5.43 5.21 -0.47
N LEU A 25 4.46 5.51 0.41
CA LEU A 25 3.05 5.14 0.17
C LEU A 25 2.18 6.38 0.32
N LYS A 26 1.41 6.68 -0.73
CA LYS A 26 0.55 7.86 -0.83
C LYS A 26 -0.92 7.45 -0.88
N ASN A 27 -1.51 7.22 0.29
CA ASN A 27 -2.94 6.93 0.44
C ASN A 27 -3.39 5.67 -0.32
N VAL A 28 -2.68 4.57 -0.10
CA VAL A 28 -2.93 3.29 -0.79
C VAL A 28 -4.16 2.63 -0.19
N ASN A 29 -5.09 2.23 -1.07
CA ASN A 29 -6.28 1.47 -0.72
C ASN A 29 -6.28 0.17 -1.52
N MET A 30 -6.50 -0.96 -0.86
CA MET A 30 -6.48 -2.28 -1.50
C MET A 30 -7.36 -3.25 -0.71
N GLN A 31 -8.04 -4.15 -1.42
CA GLN A 31 -8.80 -5.24 -0.83
C GLN A 31 -8.43 -6.52 -1.57
N ILE A 32 -8.16 -7.59 -0.84
CA ILE A 32 -7.81 -8.91 -1.40
C ILE A 32 -8.76 -9.94 -0.80
N ALA A 33 -9.45 -10.67 -1.67
CA ALA A 33 -10.39 -11.71 -1.26
C ALA A 33 -9.66 -12.96 -0.74
N PRO A 34 -10.33 -13.80 0.07
CA PRO A 34 -9.77 -15.09 0.49
C PRO A 34 -9.42 -15.98 -0.72
N GLY A 35 -8.17 -16.46 -0.77
CA GLY A 35 -7.68 -17.34 -1.84
C GLY A 35 -7.24 -16.62 -3.12
N GLU A 36 -7.35 -15.29 -3.18
CA GLU A 36 -6.87 -14.49 -4.31
C GLU A 36 -5.35 -14.37 -4.32
N VAL A 37 -4.73 -14.53 -5.49
CA VAL A 37 -3.28 -14.36 -5.70
C VAL A 37 -3.04 -13.06 -6.46
N VAL A 38 -2.35 -12.12 -5.82
CA VAL A 38 -2.07 -10.78 -6.37
C VAL A 38 -0.57 -10.60 -6.59
N GLY A 39 -0.19 -10.11 -7.76
CA GLY A 39 1.18 -9.66 -8.06
C GLY A 39 1.25 -8.14 -8.07
N LEU A 40 2.24 -7.57 -7.37
CA LEU A 40 2.55 -6.14 -7.43
C LEU A 40 3.66 -5.90 -8.44
N ILE A 41 3.44 -4.96 -9.36
CA ILE A 41 4.43 -4.54 -10.35
C ILE A 41 4.57 -3.02 -10.34
N GLY A 42 5.78 -2.54 -10.60
CA GLY A 42 6.07 -1.11 -10.66
C GLY A 42 7.55 -0.84 -10.98
N PRO A 43 7.88 0.37 -11.45
CA PRO A 43 9.25 0.82 -11.55
C PRO A 43 9.97 0.78 -10.20
N SER A 44 11.31 0.77 -10.20
CA SER A 44 12.08 0.91 -8.96
C SER A 44 11.73 2.24 -8.25
N GLY A 45 11.33 2.16 -6.98
CA GLY A 45 11.01 3.32 -6.14
C GLY A 45 9.55 3.79 -6.16
N SER A 46 8.63 2.99 -6.73
CA SER A 46 7.18 3.25 -6.73
C SER A 46 6.46 2.81 -5.45
#